data_AF-A0A7Y2XRD9-F1
#
_entry.id   AF-A0A7Y2XRD9-F1
#
_cell.length_a   1.000
_cell.length_b   1.000
_cell.length_c   1.000
_cell.angle_alpha   90.00
_cell.angle_beta   90.00
_cell.angle_gamma   90.00
#
_symmetry.space_group_name_H-M   'P 1'
#
loop_
_entity.id
_entity.type
_entity.pdbx_description
1 polymer ?
#
loop_
_entity_poly.entity_id
_entity_poly.type
_entity_poly.pdbx_seq_one_letter_code
_entity_poly.pdbx_strand_id
1 'polypeptide(L)'
;MKNLFQPLSFNCGAVMKNLFMLAPLTNLQSHEDGRLSDDEYRWLTMRARGGFGLVMTCASHVQAIGKGFSGQLGCYSDDHLEGLSRLAASIKAENSLAVVQLHHAGMRSPEEVIGERPVCPSDHEETGARALQHEEVEQLKEDFVAAAVRVRKAGFDGVELHGAHGYILGQFLSAAINRRSDEYGGSLENRSRIIFDIVEAVRNRCGPDFLLGIRLSPERFNVKLGEIIEVAQRLVNEGQIDFFDMSLWDVFKEPEEQQYKGRSLMSYFTELERGHVRLGVAGKIQTPVDALKVLEQGADFIILGRAAILHHDYPLQVHDNPLFKPVTTPVSREYLRRQGLGESFVNYMAGWSGFVKD
;
A
#
# COMPACT_ATOMS: atom_id res chain seq x y z
N MET A 1 1.74 -26.96 10.63
CA MET A 1 2.17 -25.63 11.13
C MET A 1 2.43 -24.76 9.91
N LYS A 2 1.92 -23.52 9.88
CA LYS A 2 2.22 -22.58 8.79
C LYS A 2 3.70 -22.20 8.88
N ASN A 3 4.40 -22.22 7.74
CA ASN A 3 5.82 -21.90 7.64
C ASN A 3 5.97 -20.52 6.98
N LEU A 4 6.63 -19.57 7.65
CA LEU A 4 6.87 -18.22 7.14
C LEU A 4 7.70 -18.20 5.84
N PHE A 5 8.49 -19.25 5.59
CA PHE A 5 9.36 -19.38 4.42
C PHE A 5 8.78 -20.25 3.30
N GLN A 6 7.52 -20.68 3.41
CA GLN A 6 6.87 -21.35 2.30
C GLN A 6 6.57 -20.35 1.17
N PRO A 7 6.72 -20.75 -0.11
CA PRO A 7 6.34 -19.90 -1.21
C PRO A 7 4.81 -19.71 -1.25
N LEU A 8 4.36 -18.56 -1.74
CA LEU A 8 2.96 -18.24 -1.98
C LEU A 8 2.74 -17.91 -3.45
N SER A 9 1.87 -18.68 -4.12
CA SER A 9 1.44 -18.40 -5.48
C SER A 9 0.19 -17.52 -5.51
N PHE A 10 0.23 -16.50 -6.36
CA PHE A 10 -0.91 -15.68 -6.76
C PHE A 10 -1.57 -16.24 -8.01
N ASN A 11 -2.81 -15.82 -8.29
CA ASN A 11 -3.60 -16.35 -9.40
C ASN A 11 -3.03 -15.96 -10.77
N CYS A 12 -2.44 -14.77 -10.88
CA CYS A 12 -1.69 -14.32 -12.06
C CYS A 12 -0.44 -15.15 -12.39
N GLY A 13 -0.04 -16.10 -11.52
CA GLY A 13 1.14 -16.96 -11.71
C GLY A 13 2.41 -16.43 -11.03
N ALA A 14 2.41 -15.21 -10.49
CA ALA A 14 3.50 -14.70 -9.68
C ALA A 14 3.69 -15.55 -8.40
N VAL A 15 4.94 -15.75 -7.99
CA VAL A 15 5.28 -16.53 -6.80
C VAL A 15 6.13 -15.70 -5.85
N MET A 16 5.61 -15.46 -4.66
CA MET A 16 6.34 -14.84 -3.56
C MET A 16 7.17 -15.91 -2.85
N LYS A 17 8.50 -15.74 -2.75
CA LYS A 17 9.41 -16.78 -2.20
C LYS A 17 9.20 -17.12 -0.72
N ASN A 18 8.52 -16.25 0.04
CA ASN A 18 8.18 -16.43 1.44
C ASN A 18 7.02 -15.47 1.80
N LEU A 19 6.51 -15.53 3.03
CA LEU A 19 5.30 -14.81 3.44
C LEU A 19 5.56 -13.38 3.94
N PHE A 20 6.72 -12.80 3.67
CA PHE A 20 7.11 -11.46 4.13
C PHE A 20 6.99 -10.44 3.01
N MET A 21 6.03 -9.53 3.14
CA MET A 21 5.89 -8.35 2.28
C MET A 21 6.37 -7.09 3.01
N LEU A 22 7.15 -6.27 2.31
CA LEU A 22 7.46 -4.91 2.76
C LEU A 22 6.21 -4.04 2.61
N ALA A 23 5.80 -3.37 3.68
CA ALA A 23 4.71 -2.40 3.60
C ALA A 23 5.11 -1.18 2.74
N PRO A 24 4.16 -0.55 2.05
CA PRO A 24 4.36 0.78 1.47
C PRO A 24 4.54 1.80 2.59
N LEU A 25 5.74 2.37 2.69
CA LEU A 25 6.17 3.24 3.78
C LEU A 25 6.56 4.61 3.22
N THR A 26 5.90 5.66 3.71
CA THR A 26 6.34 7.04 3.47
C THR A 26 7.78 7.20 3.94
N ASN A 27 8.66 7.58 3.02
CA ASN A 27 10.10 7.69 3.28
C ASN A 27 10.67 9.08 2.95
N LEU A 28 10.00 9.89 2.11
CA LEU A 28 10.43 11.23 1.67
C LEU A 28 11.79 11.24 0.94
N GLN A 29 12.15 10.15 0.26
CA GLN A 29 13.50 9.97 -0.26
C GLN A 29 13.64 10.25 -1.76
N SER A 30 12.58 10.16 -2.57
CA SER A 30 12.66 10.46 -4.01
C SER A 30 12.92 11.93 -4.29
N HIS A 31 13.23 12.26 -5.54
CA HIS A 31 13.36 13.63 -5.98
C HIS A 31 12.01 14.35 -5.99
N GLU A 32 12.03 15.68 -5.95
CA GLU A 32 10.79 16.47 -5.92
C GLU A 32 9.94 16.34 -7.19
N ASP A 33 10.55 16.03 -8.32
CA ASP A 33 9.85 15.73 -9.58
C ASP A 33 9.26 14.31 -9.62
N GLY A 34 9.45 13.52 -8.57
CA GLY A 34 9.00 12.13 -8.47
C GLY A 34 9.97 11.11 -9.03
N ARG A 35 11.14 11.53 -9.56
CA ARG A 35 12.16 10.57 -10.00
C ARG A 35 12.76 9.84 -8.79
N LEU A 36 12.99 8.54 -8.97
CA LEU A 36 13.63 7.69 -7.98
C LEU A 36 15.03 8.21 -7.64
N SER A 37 15.29 8.45 -6.35
CA SER A 37 16.63 8.80 -5.87
C SER A 37 17.47 7.57 -5.55
N ASP A 38 18.78 7.76 -5.39
CA ASP A 38 19.68 6.70 -4.94
C ASP A 38 19.43 6.28 -3.47
N ASP A 39 18.91 7.18 -2.62
CA ASP A 39 18.55 6.85 -1.23
C ASP A 39 17.33 5.91 -1.19
N GLU A 40 16.28 6.19 -1.96
CA GLU A 40 15.12 5.31 -2.04
C GLU A 40 15.45 3.98 -2.72
N TYR A 41 16.26 4.02 -3.79
CA TYR A 41 16.78 2.83 -4.45
C TYR A 41 17.56 1.93 -3.47
N ARG A 42 18.49 2.51 -2.69
CA ARG A 42 19.23 1.77 -1.65
C ARG A 42 18.28 1.19 -0.60
N TRP A 43 17.35 2.00 -0.10
CA TRP A 43 16.37 1.59 0.89
C TRP A 43 15.57 0.36 0.45
N LEU A 44 15.02 0.35 -0.77
CA LEU A 44 14.18 -0.74 -1.29
C LEU A 44 15.01 -1.98 -1.66
N THR A 45 16.15 -1.81 -2.33
CA THR A 45 17.01 -2.95 -2.72
C THR A 45 17.62 -3.65 -1.50
N MET A 46 17.87 -2.93 -0.40
CA MET A 46 18.28 -3.56 0.86
C MET A 46 17.21 -4.49 1.44
N ARG A 47 15.91 -4.24 1.24
CA ARG A 47 14.84 -5.16 1.68
C ARG A 47 14.76 -6.39 0.79
N ALA A 48 14.97 -6.23 -0.52
CA ALA A 48 15.04 -7.36 -1.43
C ALA A 48 16.17 -8.33 -1.02
N ARG A 49 17.38 -7.79 -0.81
CA ARG A 49 18.55 -8.52 -0.26
C ARG A 49 18.32 -9.09 1.12
N GLY A 50 17.58 -8.36 1.95
CA GLY A 50 17.15 -8.77 3.29
C GLY A 50 16.14 -9.91 3.31
N GLY A 51 15.78 -10.47 2.15
CA GLY A 51 15.01 -11.69 2.04
C GLY A 51 13.50 -11.48 1.94
N PHE A 52 13.00 -10.25 1.78
CA PHE A 52 11.56 -10.02 1.60
C PHE A 52 11.04 -10.73 0.35
N GLY A 53 9.89 -11.41 0.45
CA GLY A 53 9.27 -12.10 -0.67
C GLY A 53 8.69 -11.13 -1.70
N LEU A 54 8.14 -10.00 -1.22
CA LEU A 54 7.61 -8.91 -2.03
C LEU A 54 8.09 -7.58 -1.45
N VAL A 55 8.63 -6.73 -2.31
CA VAL A 55 9.09 -5.38 -1.97
C VAL A 55 8.16 -4.37 -2.64
N MET A 56 7.35 -3.71 -1.81
CA MET A 56 6.48 -2.60 -2.23
C MET A 56 7.23 -1.28 -2.16
N THR A 57 7.04 -0.41 -3.15
CA THR A 57 7.51 0.99 -3.08
C THR A 57 6.80 1.78 -1.97
N CYS A 58 7.20 3.02 -1.71
CA CYS A 58 6.30 3.96 -1.05
C CYS A 58 5.06 4.23 -1.94
N ALA A 59 4.06 4.91 -1.37
CA ALA A 59 2.91 5.36 -2.16
C ALA A 59 3.41 6.21 -3.33
N SER A 60 3.15 5.78 -4.57
CA SER A 60 3.69 6.40 -5.78
C SER A 60 2.61 7.16 -6.52
N HIS A 61 2.81 8.45 -6.76
CA HIS A 61 1.73 9.30 -7.24
C HIS A 61 1.49 9.14 -8.74
N VAL A 62 0.21 8.95 -9.12
CA VAL A 62 -0.23 8.69 -10.50
C VAL A 62 -0.52 9.97 -11.30
N GLN A 63 -0.56 11.12 -10.62
CA GLN A 63 -0.64 12.46 -11.22
C GLN A 63 0.30 13.40 -10.46
N ALA A 64 0.80 14.46 -11.11
CA ALA A 64 1.60 15.48 -10.45
C ALA A 64 0.86 16.14 -9.27
N ILE A 65 -0.42 16.47 -9.48
CA ILE A 65 -1.31 17.07 -8.46
C ILE A 65 -1.71 16.09 -7.35
N GLY A 66 -1.43 14.81 -7.52
CA GLY A 66 -1.74 13.76 -6.56
C GLY A 66 -0.65 13.53 -5.51
N LYS A 67 0.40 14.36 -5.51
CA LYS A 67 1.53 14.25 -4.60
C LYS A 67 1.10 14.61 -3.18
N GLY A 68 1.29 13.68 -2.25
CA GLY A 68 0.93 13.80 -0.84
C GLY A 68 2.04 14.26 0.09
N PHE A 69 3.31 14.19 -0.34
CA PHE A 69 4.45 14.60 0.47
C PHE A 69 5.68 14.92 -0.40
N SER A 70 6.58 15.77 0.12
CA SER A 70 7.88 16.05 -0.50
C SER A 70 8.72 14.76 -0.61
N GLY A 71 9.45 14.63 -1.72
CA GLY A 71 10.22 13.42 -2.04
C GLY A 71 9.38 12.14 -2.21
N GLN A 72 8.12 12.24 -2.65
CA GLN A 72 7.30 11.09 -3.03
C GLN A 72 7.68 10.55 -4.41
N LEU A 73 7.78 9.23 -4.55
CA LEU A 73 8.02 8.57 -5.84
C LEU A 73 6.85 8.81 -6.82
N GLY A 74 7.16 9.06 -8.09
CA GLY A 74 6.19 9.30 -9.15
C GLY A 74 6.06 8.13 -10.13
N CYS A 75 4.87 7.99 -10.73
CA CYS A 75 4.62 7.05 -11.84
C CYS A 75 3.70 7.63 -12.93
N TYR A 76 3.62 8.97 -12.99
CA TYR A 76 2.69 9.73 -13.84
C TYR A 76 3.27 10.19 -15.19
N SER A 77 4.60 10.25 -15.31
CA SER A 77 5.35 10.61 -16.53
C SER A 77 6.31 9.50 -16.96
N ASP A 78 6.65 9.45 -18.25
CA ASP A 78 7.68 8.57 -18.81
C ASP A 78 9.09 8.93 -18.30
N ASP A 79 9.27 10.14 -17.74
CA ASP A 79 10.49 10.57 -17.06
C ASP A 79 10.87 9.68 -15.86
N HIS A 80 9.90 8.97 -15.27
CA HIS A 80 10.15 8.05 -14.15
C HIS A 80 10.64 6.68 -14.62
N LEU A 81 10.47 6.35 -15.90
CA LEU A 81 10.61 4.98 -16.40
C LEU A 81 12.03 4.43 -16.21
N GLU A 82 13.06 5.26 -16.40
CA GLU A 82 14.46 4.84 -16.23
C GLU A 82 14.73 4.38 -14.78
N GLY A 83 14.42 5.23 -13.80
CA GLY A 83 14.61 4.92 -12.38
C GLY A 83 13.77 3.73 -11.92
N LEU A 84 12.51 3.68 -12.35
CA LEU A 84 11.60 2.57 -12.07
C LEU A 84 12.12 1.25 -12.67
N SER A 85 12.66 1.27 -13.90
CA SER A 85 13.21 0.06 -14.54
C SER A 85 14.45 -0.45 -13.81
N ARG A 86 15.34 0.46 -13.42
CA ARG A 86 16.52 0.14 -12.60
C ARG A 86 16.12 -0.52 -11.28
N LEU A 87 15.09 0.01 -10.62
CA LEU A 87 14.60 -0.51 -9.35
C LEU A 87 13.97 -1.90 -9.49
N ALA A 88 13.07 -2.07 -10.45
CA ALA A 88 12.41 -3.35 -10.71
C ALA A 88 13.42 -4.47 -10.97
N ALA A 89 14.38 -4.22 -11.88
CA ALA A 89 15.42 -5.19 -12.20
C ALA A 89 16.24 -5.59 -10.97
N SER A 90 16.57 -4.62 -10.11
CA SER A 90 17.42 -4.84 -8.94
C SER A 90 16.70 -5.58 -7.81
N ILE A 91 15.40 -5.33 -7.60
CA ILE A 91 14.59 -6.09 -6.64
C ILE A 91 14.43 -7.54 -7.13
N LYS A 92 14.14 -7.72 -8.42
CA LYS A 92 13.90 -9.05 -9.02
C LYS A 92 15.16 -9.90 -9.09
N ALA A 93 16.34 -9.29 -9.23
CA ALA A 93 17.62 -9.99 -9.15
C ALA A 93 17.82 -10.71 -7.80
N GLU A 94 17.18 -10.25 -6.74
CA GLU A 94 17.21 -10.87 -5.41
C GLU A 94 16.06 -11.90 -5.23
N ASN A 95 15.37 -12.28 -6.31
CA ASN A 95 14.20 -13.18 -6.29
C ASN A 95 13.05 -12.66 -5.41
N SER A 96 12.87 -11.35 -5.36
CA SER A 96 11.75 -10.68 -4.70
C SER A 96 10.78 -10.14 -5.75
N LEU A 97 9.48 -10.23 -5.49
CA LEU A 97 8.49 -9.57 -6.34
C LEU A 97 8.60 -8.05 -6.16
N ALA A 98 8.72 -7.31 -7.26
CA ALA A 98 8.73 -5.86 -7.27
C ALA A 98 7.31 -5.34 -7.55
N VAL A 99 6.74 -4.55 -6.64
CA VAL A 99 5.37 -4.02 -6.77
C VAL A 99 5.35 -2.51 -6.46
N VAL A 100 4.59 -1.74 -7.25
CA VAL A 100 4.37 -0.31 -6.99
C VAL A 100 3.01 -0.09 -6.37
N GLN A 101 2.94 0.68 -5.28
CA GLN A 101 1.66 1.13 -4.75
C GLN A 101 1.22 2.40 -5.49
N LEU A 102 0.19 2.31 -6.32
CA LEU A 102 -0.40 3.44 -7.04
C LEU A 102 -1.27 4.27 -6.10
N HIS A 103 -1.01 5.57 -6.09
CA HIS A 103 -1.57 6.47 -5.08
C HIS A 103 -1.91 7.85 -5.67
N HIS A 104 -2.87 8.52 -5.03
CA HIS A 104 -3.13 9.94 -5.21
C HIS A 104 -3.70 10.50 -3.91
N ALA A 105 -3.08 11.55 -3.34
CA ALA A 105 -3.40 12.03 -2.00
C ALA A 105 -4.78 12.69 -1.90
N GLY A 106 -5.33 13.17 -3.01
CA GLY A 106 -6.65 13.77 -3.06
C GLY A 106 -6.70 15.03 -2.20
N MET A 107 -7.71 15.13 -1.31
CA MET A 107 -7.82 16.26 -0.38
C MET A 107 -6.65 16.41 0.59
N ARG A 108 -5.76 15.41 0.68
CA ARG A 108 -4.57 15.42 1.53
C ARG A 108 -3.30 15.86 0.81
N SER A 109 -3.40 16.26 -0.46
CA SER A 109 -2.26 16.80 -1.22
C SER A 109 -1.96 18.21 -0.70
N PRO A 110 -0.75 18.50 -0.20
CA PRO A 110 -0.44 19.83 0.32
C PRO A 110 -0.36 20.85 -0.82
N GLU A 111 -1.16 21.91 -0.77
CA GLU A 111 -1.23 22.94 -1.82
C GLU A 111 0.14 23.57 -2.11
N GLU A 112 0.96 23.77 -1.07
CA GLU A 112 2.33 24.27 -1.19
C GLU A 112 3.29 23.31 -1.92
N VAL A 113 2.95 22.02 -1.99
CA VAL A 113 3.74 20.99 -2.70
C VAL A 113 3.27 20.84 -4.14
N ILE A 114 1.96 20.93 -4.40
CA ILE A 114 1.39 20.72 -5.74
C ILE A 114 1.18 22.02 -6.54
N GLY A 115 1.24 23.19 -5.89
CA GLY A 115 1.12 24.50 -6.51
C GLY A 115 -0.32 24.90 -6.88
N GLU A 116 -1.31 24.11 -6.50
CA GLU A 116 -2.73 24.34 -6.75
C GLU A 116 -3.62 23.71 -5.69
N ARG A 117 -4.92 24.04 -5.69
CA ARG A 117 -5.87 23.51 -4.73
C ARG A 117 -5.98 21.98 -4.87
N PRO A 118 -5.93 21.21 -3.77
CA PRO A 118 -6.13 19.77 -3.81
C PRO A 118 -7.52 19.42 -4.33
N VAL A 119 -7.68 18.18 -4.80
CA VAL A 119 -8.91 17.68 -5.41
C VAL A 119 -9.48 16.48 -4.65
N CYS A 120 -10.79 16.35 -4.59
CA CYS A 120 -11.47 15.18 -4.01
C CYS A 120 -12.88 15.00 -4.60
N PRO A 121 -13.65 13.97 -4.20
CA PRO A 121 -14.94 13.68 -4.84
C PRO A 121 -15.97 14.81 -4.71
N SER A 122 -15.88 15.65 -3.68
CA SER A 122 -16.80 16.76 -3.40
C SER A 122 -16.06 17.86 -2.65
N ASP A 123 -16.49 19.12 -2.75
CA ASP A 123 -15.82 20.24 -2.05
C ASP A 123 -15.66 19.95 -0.55
N HIS A 124 -14.46 20.22 -0.05
CA HIS A 124 -14.07 19.93 1.33
C HIS A 124 -13.44 21.17 1.97
N GLU A 125 -14.25 21.89 2.76
CA GLU A 125 -13.91 23.20 3.33
C GLU A 125 -12.68 23.15 4.23
N GLU A 126 -12.58 22.14 5.11
CA GLU A 126 -11.48 22.02 6.09
C GLU A 126 -10.09 21.94 5.43
N THR A 127 -10.00 21.32 4.26
CA THR A 127 -8.72 21.15 3.54
C THR A 127 -8.59 22.11 2.35
N GLY A 128 -9.61 22.93 2.07
CA GLY A 128 -9.67 23.77 0.87
C GLY A 128 -9.79 23.00 -0.45
N ALA A 129 -9.98 21.67 -0.42
CA ALA A 129 -10.00 20.84 -1.61
C ALA A 129 -11.27 21.10 -2.45
N ARG A 130 -11.11 21.15 -3.76
CA ARG A 130 -12.22 21.32 -4.72
C ARG A 130 -12.79 19.97 -5.14
N ALA A 131 -14.07 19.96 -5.49
CA ALA A 131 -14.69 18.83 -6.17
C ALA A 131 -14.03 18.57 -7.54
N LEU A 132 -13.78 17.29 -7.84
CA LEU A 132 -13.48 16.83 -9.20
C LEU A 132 -14.73 16.99 -10.08
N GLN A 133 -14.58 17.54 -11.27
CA GLN A 133 -15.61 17.43 -12.31
C GLN A 133 -15.71 15.99 -12.80
N HIS A 134 -16.82 15.64 -13.45
CA HIS A 134 -17.04 14.29 -13.96
C HIS A 134 -15.89 13.82 -14.87
N GLU A 135 -15.46 14.68 -15.81
CA GLU A 135 -14.35 14.38 -16.72
C GLU A 135 -13.01 14.23 -15.99
N GLU A 136 -12.82 14.91 -14.87
CA GLU A 136 -11.62 14.76 -14.03
C GLU A 136 -11.64 13.46 -13.24
N VAL A 137 -12.81 12.90 -12.93
CA VAL A 137 -12.93 11.55 -12.36
C VAL A 137 -12.53 10.50 -13.40
N GLU A 138 -12.99 10.64 -14.65
CA GLU A 138 -12.55 9.76 -15.75
C GLU A 138 -11.04 9.88 -16.01
N GLN A 139 -10.51 11.11 -16.01
CA GLN A 139 -9.07 11.32 -16.18
C GLN A 139 -8.27 10.72 -15.02
N LEU A 140 -8.74 10.85 -13.78
CA LEU A 140 -8.12 10.22 -12.61
C LEU A 140 -8.06 8.70 -12.78
N LYS A 141 -9.17 8.06 -13.21
CA LYS A 141 -9.18 6.62 -13.52
C LYS A 141 -8.15 6.27 -14.57
N GLU A 142 -8.12 7.01 -15.68
CA GLU A 142 -7.18 6.79 -16.76
C GLU A 142 -5.73 6.93 -16.29
N ASP A 143 -5.43 7.89 -15.42
CA ASP A 143 -4.07 8.12 -14.91
C ASP A 143 -3.59 6.99 -13.98
N PHE A 144 -4.48 6.40 -13.16
CA PHE A 144 -4.16 5.16 -12.44
C PHE A 144 -3.78 4.04 -13.41
N VAL A 145 -4.52 3.89 -14.51
CA VAL A 145 -4.28 2.81 -15.46
C VAL A 145 -3.02 3.07 -16.30
N ALA A 146 -2.80 4.29 -16.75
CA ALA A 146 -1.60 4.70 -17.46
C ALA A 146 -0.36 4.52 -16.59
N ALA A 147 -0.44 4.83 -15.29
CA ALA A 147 0.60 4.53 -14.33
C ALA A 147 0.87 3.03 -14.21
N ALA A 148 -0.16 2.18 -14.13
CA ALA A 148 0.01 0.73 -14.12
C ALA A 148 0.71 0.21 -15.39
N VAL A 149 0.34 0.73 -16.56
CA VAL A 149 0.99 0.39 -17.85
C VAL A 149 2.46 0.82 -17.85
N ARG A 150 2.79 2.00 -17.33
CA ARG A 150 4.20 2.45 -17.18
C ARG A 150 4.97 1.56 -16.22
N VAL A 151 4.37 1.18 -15.09
CA VAL A 151 4.98 0.28 -14.10
C VAL A 151 5.25 -1.11 -14.71
N ARG A 152 4.30 -1.66 -15.49
CA ARG A 152 4.53 -2.89 -16.25
C ARG A 152 5.65 -2.73 -17.27
N LYS A 153 5.69 -1.62 -18.02
CA LYS A 153 6.75 -1.30 -18.98
C LYS A 153 8.13 -1.22 -18.31
N ALA A 154 8.19 -0.75 -17.06
CA ALA A 154 9.41 -0.73 -16.25
C ALA A 154 9.85 -2.13 -15.75
N GLY A 155 9.03 -3.17 -15.93
CA GLY A 155 9.39 -4.55 -15.58
C GLY A 155 9.05 -4.98 -14.15
N PHE A 156 8.26 -4.18 -13.42
CA PHE A 156 7.67 -4.61 -12.15
C PHE A 156 6.74 -5.81 -12.35
N ASP A 157 6.56 -6.62 -11.30
CA ASP A 157 5.68 -7.79 -11.32
C ASP A 157 4.20 -7.40 -11.17
N GLY A 158 3.92 -6.22 -10.61
CA GLY A 158 2.56 -5.78 -10.37
C GLY A 158 2.39 -4.38 -9.79
N VAL A 159 1.14 -4.07 -9.45
CA VAL A 159 0.73 -2.86 -8.74
C VAL A 159 -0.25 -3.16 -7.61
N GLU A 160 -0.30 -2.28 -6.61
CA GLU A 160 -1.35 -2.22 -5.60
C GLU A 160 -2.10 -0.89 -5.70
N LEU A 161 -3.43 -0.90 -5.76
CA LEU A 161 -4.25 0.30 -5.68
C LEU A 161 -4.40 0.76 -4.23
N HIS A 162 -4.07 2.02 -3.93
CA HIS A 162 -4.20 2.55 -2.57
C HIS A 162 -5.63 3.05 -2.27
N GLY A 163 -6.52 2.15 -1.88
CA GLY A 163 -7.91 2.41 -1.44
C GLY A 163 -8.06 2.67 0.07
N ALA A 164 -7.04 3.23 0.73
CA ALA A 164 -6.95 3.28 2.19
C ALA A 164 -6.56 4.67 2.71
N HIS A 165 -6.60 4.84 4.04
CA HIS A 165 -6.06 5.98 4.78
C HIS A 165 -6.63 7.35 4.41
N GLY A 166 -7.83 7.36 3.84
CA GLY A 166 -8.50 8.60 3.43
C GLY A 166 -7.77 9.34 2.30
N TYR A 167 -7.07 8.62 1.43
CA TYR A 167 -6.59 9.13 0.12
C TYR A 167 -7.67 8.97 -0.95
N ILE A 168 -7.42 9.40 -2.19
CA ILE A 168 -8.50 9.67 -3.16
C ILE A 168 -9.50 8.52 -3.33
N LEU A 169 -9.03 7.28 -3.48
CA LEU A 169 -9.91 6.12 -3.65
C LEU A 169 -10.70 5.82 -2.36
N GLY A 170 -10.08 6.00 -1.19
CA GLY A 170 -10.79 5.93 0.10
C GLY A 170 -11.75 7.11 0.34
N GLN A 171 -11.47 8.27 -0.24
CA GLN A 171 -12.37 9.44 -0.20
C GLN A 171 -13.63 9.17 -1.02
N PHE A 172 -13.51 8.53 -2.19
CA PHE A 172 -14.66 8.06 -2.98
C PHE A 172 -15.51 7.06 -2.20
N LEU A 173 -14.87 6.14 -1.46
CA LEU A 173 -15.57 5.18 -0.59
C LEU A 173 -16.26 5.83 0.61
N SER A 174 -15.89 7.02 1.06
CA SER A 174 -16.50 7.61 2.25
C SER A 174 -17.81 8.34 1.91
N ALA A 175 -18.94 7.91 2.49
CA ALA A 175 -20.21 8.63 2.34
C ALA A 175 -20.23 10.02 3.01
N ALA A 176 -19.28 10.31 3.91
CA ALA A 176 -19.15 11.63 4.52
C ALA A 176 -18.41 12.63 3.61
N ILE A 177 -17.49 12.14 2.79
CA ILE A 177 -16.66 12.96 1.89
C ILE A 177 -17.28 12.99 0.50
N ASN A 178 -17.62 11.83 -0.06
CA ASN A 178 -18.22 11.71 -1.38
C ASN A 178 -19.73 11.95 -1.33
N ARG A 179 -20.11 13.20 -1.67
CA ARG A 179 -21.48 13.69 -1.72
C ARG A 179 -21.94 13.93 -3.16
N ARG A 180 -21.31 13.27 -4.13
CA ARG A 180 -21.67 13.38 -5.55
C ARG A 180 -23.07 12.82 -5.80
N SER A 181 -23.74 13.36 -6.81
CA SER A 181 -25.06 12.91 -7.29
C SER A 181 -25.01 12.19 -8.63
N ASP A 182 -23.81 12.00 -9.20
CA ASP A 182 -23.59 11.24 -10.43
C ASP A 182 -23.32 9.75 -10.11
N GLU A 183 -22.91 8.97 -11.11
CA GLU A 183 -22.65 7.53 -11.00
C GLU A 183 -21.49 7.16 -10.06
N TYR A 184 -20.73 8.15 -9.56
CA TYR A 184 -19.63 7.97 -8.62
C TYR A 184 -20.01 8.30 -7.17
N GLY A 185 -21.26 8.67 -6.87
CA GLY A 185 -21.73 9.01 -5.52
C GLY A 185 -23.05 8.39 -5.10
N GLY A 186 -23.42 8.61 -3.83
CA GLY A 186 -24.64 8.07 -3.24
C GLY A 186 -24.47 6.64 -2.71
N SER A 187 -24.95 5.65 -3.47
CA SER A 187 -24.90 4.24 -3.06
C SER A 187 -23.46 3.73 -2.86
N LEU A 188 -23.28 2.66 -2.08
CA LEU A 188 -21.96 2.03 -1.95
C LEU A 188 -21.44 1.53 -3.31
N GLU A 189 -22.33 1.00 -4.15
CA GLU A 189 -22.01 0.61 -5.52
C GLU A 189 -21.39 1.76 -6.32
N ASN A 190 -22.02 2.93 -6.31
CA ASN A 190 -21.51 4.10 -7.03
C ASN A 190 -20.22 4.64 -6.41
N ARG A 191 -20.16 4.74 -5.07
CA ARG A 191 -18.96 5.21 -4.35
C ARG A 191 -17.74 4.32 -4.58
N SER A 192 -17.95 3.02 -4.78
CA SER A 192 -16.88 2.06 -5.05
C SER A 192 -16.59 1.88 -6.55
N ARG A 193 -17.47 2.35 -7.45
CA ARG A 193 -17.38 2.19 -8.92
C ARG A 193 -15.99 2.52 -9.46
N ILE A 194 -15.41 3.64 -9.06
CA ILE A 194 -14.09 4.07 -9.52
C ILE A 194 -13.00 3.00 -9.28
N ILE A 195 -13.06 2.29 -8.15
CA ILE A 195 -12.09 1.23 -7.83
C ILE A 195 -12.25 0.06 -8.79
N PHE A 196 -13.49 -0.39 -9.02
CA PHE A 196 -13.80 -1.50 -9.90
C PHE A 196 -13.42 -1.19 -11.35
N ASP A 197 -13.75 0.02 -11.84
CA ASP A 197 -13.39 0.46 -13.18
C ASP A 197 -11.86 0.50 -13.38
N ILE A 198 -11.09 0.95 -12.37
CA ILE A 198 -9.63 0.93 -12.43
C ILE A 198 -9.11 -0.52 -12.44
N VAL A 199 -9.62 -1.39 -11.58
CA VAL A 199 -9.22 -2.81 -11.52
C VAL A 199 -9.44 -3.49 -12.88
N GLU A 200 -10.63 -3.32 -13.46
CA GLU A 200 -10.97 -3.88 -14.77
C GLU A 200 -10.03 -3.33 -15.86
N ALA A 201 -9.85 -2.01 -15.92
CA ALA A 201 -9.03 -1.38 -16.93
C ALA A 201 -7.54 -1.72 -16.81
N VAL A 202 -7.01 -1.85 -15.59
CA VAL A 202 -5.64 -2.34 -15.34
C VAL A 202 -5.52 -3.78 -15.82
N ARG A 203 -6.46 -4.66 -15.47
CA ARG A 203 -6.42 -6.07 -15.90
C ARG A 203 -6.46 -6.18 -17.42
N ASN A 204 -7.32 -5.41 -18.09
CA ASN A 204 -7.44 -5.40 -19.55
C ASN A 204 -6.16 -4.91 -20.25
N ARG A 205 -5.51 -3.87 -19.73
CA ARG A 205 -4.34 -3.24 -20.38
C ARG A 205 -3.00 -3.85 -20.00
N CYS A 206 -2.90 -4.40 -18.79
CA CYS A 206 -1.69 -5.04 -18.30
C CYS A 206 -1.71 -6.56 -18.48
N GLY A 207 -2.85 -7.18 -18.82
CA GLY A 207 -2.93 -8.62 -19.05
C GLY A 207 -3.03 -9.45 -17.76
N PRO A 208 -3.35 -10.75 -17.86
CA PRO A 208 -3.68 -11.61 -16.71
C PRO A 208 -2.48 -12.06 -15.86
N ASP A 209 -1.26 -11.90 -16.37
CA ASP A 209 0.00 -12.27 -15.69
C ASP A 209 0.54 -11.14 -14.80
N PHE A 210 -0.05 -9.94 -14.84
CA PHE A 210 0.34 -8.82 -13.98
C PHE A 210 -0.26 -8.96 -12.59
N LEU A 211 0.55 -8.91 -11.54
CA LEU A 211 0.03 -8.97 -10.17
C LEU A 211 -0.76 -7.68 -9.85
N LEU A 212 -2.00 -7.82 -9.39
CA LEU A 212 -2.87 -6.68 -9.05
C LEU A 212 -3.43 -6.84 -7.65
N GLY A 213 -3.10 -5.91 -6.76
CA GLY A 213 -3.66 -5.86 -5.41
C GLY A 213 -4.43 -4.58 -5.12
N ILE A 214 -5.12 -4.58 -3.99
CA ILE A 214 -5.73 -3.38 -3.43
C ILE A 214 -5.55 -3.33 -1.92
N ARG A 215 -5.16 -2.16 -1.43
CA ARG A 215 -5.09 -1.87 0.00
C ARG A 215 -6.35 -1.15 0.45
N LEU A 216 -7.03 -1.68 1.47
CA LEU A 216 -8.21 -1.03 2.07
C LEU A 216 -7.99 -0.70 3.54
N SER A 217 -8.65 0.36 4.00
CA SER A 217 -8.85 0.60 5.42
C SER A 217 -10.16 -0.06 5.84
N PRO A 218 -10.13 -0.96 6.84
CA PRO A 218 -11.35 -1.63 7.31
C PRO A 218 -12.31 -0.69 8.04
N GLU A 219 -11.78 0.39 8.62
CA GLU A 219 -12.50 1.41 9.38
C GLU A 219 -11.62 2.68 9.46
N ARG A 220 -12.08 3.71 10.18
CA ARG A 220 -11.53 5.09 10.20
C ARG A 220 -11.72 5.81 8.88
N PHE A 221 -11.30 7.08 8.82
CA PHE A 221 -11.36 7.88 7.60
C PHE A 221 -12.77 7.95 6.99
N ASN A 222 -13.79 7.93 7.85
CA ASN A 222 -15.20 8.01 7.48
C ASN A 222 -15.68 6.88 6.53
N VAL A 223 -15.04 5.70 6.57
CA VAL A 223 -15.60 4.47 6.01
C VAL A 223 -16.18 3.58 7.11
N LYS A 224 -17.20 2.77 6.78
CA LYS A 224 -17.87 1.86 7.72
C LYS A 224 -17.42 0.42 7.48
N LEU A 225 -17.23 -0.37 8.54
CA LEU A 225 -16.69 -1.73 8.41
C LEU A 225 -17.59 -2.62 7.55
N GLY A 226 -18.91 -2.55 7.75
CA GLY A 226 -19.88 -3.31 6.96
C GLY A 226 -19.77 -3.05 5.45
N GLU A 227 -19.58 -1.79 5.07
CA GLU A 227 -19.42 -1.42 3.66
C GLU A 227 -18.09 -1.93 3.08
N ILE A 228 -17.00 -1.88 3.86
CA ILE A 228 -15.70 -2.37 3.40
C ILE A 228 -15.68 -3.90 3.29
N ILE A 229 -16.39 -4.62 4.16
CA ILE A 229 -16.61 -6.07 4.01
C ILE A 229 -17.33 -6.37 2.70
N GLU A 230 -18.38 -5.62 2.37
CA GLU A 230 -19.15 -5.80 1.12
C GLU A 230 -18.28 -5.51 -0.12
N VAL A 231 -17.53 -4.40 -0.11
CA VAL A 231 -16.60 -4.06 -1.20
C VAL A 231 -15.52 -5.12 -1.36
N ALA A 232 -14.93 -5.60 -0.26
CA ALA A 232 -13.92 -6.66 -0.30
C ALA A 232 -14.51 -7.97 -0.86
N GLN A 233 -15.69 -8.41 -0.39
CA GLN A 233 -16.33 -9.61 -0.91
C GLN A 233 -16.67 -9.47 -2.41
N ARG A 234 -17.08 -8.28 -2.87
CA ARG A 234 -17.37 -8.06 -4.27
C ARG A 234 -16.10 -8.09 -5.15
N LEU A 235 -15.01 -7.48 -4.69
CA LEU A 235 -13.70 -7.58 -5.36
C LEU A 235 -13.19 -9.02 -5.47
N VAL A 236 -13.45 -9.85 -4.45
CA VAL A 236 -13.20 -11.30 -4.51
C VAL A 236 -14.05 -11.96 -5.59
N ASN A 237 -15.36 -11.71 -5.57
CA ASN A 237 -16.31 -12.39 -6.45
C ASN A 237 -16.06 -12.09 -7.93
N GLU A 238 -15.63 -10.86 -8.25
CA GLU A 238 -15.26 -10.47 -9.61
C GLU A 238 -13.91 -11.09 -10.04
N GLY A 239 -13.06 -11.46 -9.08
CA GLY A 239 -11.89 -12.31 -9.31
C GLY A 239 -10.75 -11.66 -10.09
N GLN A 240 -10.78 -10.35 -10.32
CA GLN A 240 -9.80 -9.62 -11.15
C GLN A 240 -8.54 -9.20 -10.39
N ILE A 241 -8.59 -9.15 -9.06
CA ILE A 241 -7.44 -8.92 -8.18
C ILE A 241 -6.81 -10.24 -7.72
N ASP A 242 -5.54 -10.18 -7.37
CA ASP A 242 -4.75 -11.30 -6.88
C ASP A 242 -4.61 -11.28 -5.35
N PHE A 243 -4.64 -10.10 -4.72
CA PHE A 243 -4.51 -9.97 -3.28
C PHE A 243 -5.15 -8.72 -2.67
N PHE A 244 -5.43 -8.81 -1.37
CA PHE A 244 -5.72 -7.68 -0.50
C PHE A 244 -4.55 -7.35 0.42
N ASP A 245 -4.36 -6.07 0.68
CA ASP A 245 -3.67 -5.55 1.87
C ASP A 245 -4.70 -4.92 2.80
N MET A 246 -5.00 -5.60 3.92
CA MET A 246 -5.82 -5.01 4.98
C MET A 246 -4.97 -4.25 5.97
N SER A 247 -5.15 -2.92 5.95
CA SER A 247 -4.44 -2.01 6.86
C SER A 247 -5.18 -1.85 8.19
N LEU A 248 -4.96 -2.79 9.12
CA LEU A 248 -5.71 -2.91 10.37
C LEU A 248 -5.27 -1.95 11.50
N TRP A 249 -4.13 -1.27 11.34
CA TRP A 249 -3.40 -0.52 12.39
C TRP A 249 -2.86 -1.39 13.53
N ASP A 250 -3.67 -2.33 14.00
CA ASP A 250 -3.37 -3.36 14.98
C ASP A 250 -4.12 -4.63 14.57
N VAL A 251 -3.40 -5.70 14.24
CA VAL A 251 -3.99 -6.97 13.78
C VAL A 251 -4.75 -7.72 14.90
N PHE A 252 -4.57 -7.33 16.16
CA PHE A 252 -5.15 -8.01 17.33
C PHE A 252 -6.29 -7.23 17.99
N LYS A 253 -6.69 -6.07 17.45
CA LYS A 253 -7.78 -5.28 18.00
C LYS A 253 -9.16 -5.78 17.58
N GLU A 254 -10.18 -5.34 18.30
CA GLU A 254 -11.58 -5.40 17.87
C GLU A 254 -11.96 -4.17 17.01
N PRO A 255 -13.05 -4.25 16.23
CA PRO A 255 -13.60 -3.09 15.52
C PRO A 255 -13.97 -1.91 16.43
N GLU A 256 -13.95 -0.70 15.87
CA GLU A 256 -14.40 0.53 16.51
C GLU A 256 -15.94 0.57 16.62
N GLU A 257 -16.64 0.12 15.58
CA GLU A 257 -18.11 0.06 15.51
C GLU A 257 -18.68 -1.00 16.47
N GLN A 258 -19.54 -0.59 17.41
CA GLN A 258 -20.03 -1.44 18.51
C GLN A 258 -20.75 -2.71 18.04
N GLN A 259 -21.48 -2.65 16.93
CA GLN A 259 -22.23 -3.80 16.39
C GLN A 259 -21.32 -4.94 15.87
N TYR A 260 -20.04 -4.66 15.64
CA TYR A 260 -19.06 -5.62 15.14
C TYR A 260 -18.06 -6.08 16.23
N LYS A 261 -18.28 -5.73 17.49
CA LYS A 261 -17.41 -6.15 18.60
C LYS A 261 -17.65 -7.59 19.03
N GLY A 262 -16.71 -8.13 19.81
CA GLY A 262 -16.73 -9.51 20.30
C GLY A 262 -15.88 -10.49 19.49
N ARG A 263 -15.16 -10.00 18.48
CA ARG A 263 -14.17 -10.73 17.69
C ARG A 263 -13.16 -9.78 17.06
N SER A 264 -12.02 -10.29 16.59
CA SER A 264 -10.97 -9.44 16.03
C SER A 264 -11.40 -8.77 14.73
N LEU A 265 -10.95 -7.53 14.49
CA LEU A 265 -11.23 -6.81 13.24
C LEU A 265 -10.73 -7.59 12.02
N MET A 266 -9.56 -8.23 12.14
CA MET A 266 -8.98 -9.06 11.09
C MET A 266 -9.92 -10.19 10.65
N SER A 267 -10.66 -10.78 11.59
CA SER A 267 -11.48 -11.95 11.33
C SER A 267 -12.59 -11.71 10.31
N TYR A 268 -13.08 -10.47 10.18
CA TYR A 268 -14.07 -10.10 9.17
C TYR A 268 -13.56 -10.24 7.73
N PHE A 269 -12.23 -10.22 7.54
CA PHE A 269 -11.58 -10.40 6.25
C PHE A 269 -10.98 -11.80 6.09
N THR A 270 -10.58 -12.44 7.21
CA THR A 270 -10.05 -13.81 7.14
C THR A 270 -11.12 -14.87 6.91
N GLU A 271 -12.38 -14.58 7.25
CA GLU A 271 -13.52 -15.48 7.06
C GLU A 271 -14.30 -15.25 5.76
N LEU A 272 -13.89 -14.29 4.91
CA LEU A 272 -14.48 -14.14 3.58
C LEU A 272 -14.24 -15.39 2.73
N GLU A 273 -15.18 -15.70 1.83
CA GLU A 273 -14.99 -16.75 0.83
C GLU A 273 -14.07 -16.25 -0.29
N ARG A 274 -12.75 -16.22 -0.03
CA ARG A 274 -11.77 -15.50 -0.88
C ARG A 274 -11.41 -16.15 -2.22
N GLY A 275 -11.83 -17.39 -2.47
CA GLY A 275 -11.44 -18.12 -3.68
C GLY A 275 -9.91 -18.14 -3.87
N HIS A 276 -9.44 -17.61 -5.00
CA HIS A 276 -8.01 -17.50 -5.32
C HIS A 276 -7.32 -16.24 -4.76
N VAL A 277 -8.08 -15.27 -4.25
CA VAL A 277 -7.55 -13.99 -3.77
C VAL A 277 -6.84 -14.18 -2.43
N ARG A 278 -5.58 -13.73 -2.34
CA ARG A 278 -4.77 -13.83 -1.12
C ARG A 278 -5.01 -12.65 -0.19
N LEU A 279 -4.96 -12.86 1.12
CA LEU A 279 -5.04 -11.80 2.12
C LEU A 279 -3.71 -11.58 2.83
N GLY A 280 -3.16 -10.37 2.65
CA GLY A 280 -2.12 -9.80 3.48
C GLY A 280 -2.72 -8.89 4.56
N VAL A 281 -2.07 -8.86 5.72
CA VAL A 281 -2.49 -7.99 6.84
C VAL A 281 -1.32 -7.16 7.36
N ALA A 282 -1.60 -5.89 7.67
CA ALA A 282 -0.65 -4.94 8.24
C ALA A 282 -1.19 -4.36 9.56
N GLY A 283 -0.35 -4.30 10.60
CA GLY A 283 -0.68 -3.60 11.85
C GLY A 283 -0.01 -4.22 13.07
N LYS A 284 0.97 -3.53 13.66
CA LYS A 284 1.71 -3.97 14.86
C LYS A 284 2.26 -5.42 14.85
N ILE A 285 2.49 -6.00 13.68
CA ILE A 285 3.27 -7.24 13.56
C ILE A 285 4.73 -6.86 13.80
N GLN A 286 5.29 -7.32 14.92
CA GLN A 286 6.66 -6.99 15.32
C GLN A 286 7.56 -8.20 15.38
N THR A 287 7.06 -9.32 15.92
CA THR A 287 7.87 -10.52 16.19
C THR A 287 7.48 -11.68 15.27
N PRO A 288 8.35 -12.72 15.14
CA PRO A 288 7.98 -13.97 14.46
C PRO A 288 6.72 -14.61 15.06
N VAL A 289 6.50 -14.48 16.37
CA VAL A 289 5.32 -15.00 17.07
C VAL A 289 4.05 -14.27 16.62
N ASP A 290 4.09 -12.94 16.50
CA ASP A 290 2.96 -12.18 15.96
C ASP A 290 2.65 -12.62 14.53
N ALA A 291 3.69 -12.80 13.71
CA ALA A 291 3.57 -13.23 12.33
C ALA A 291 2.91 -14.61 12.21
N LEU A 292 3.34 -15.59 13.01
CA LEU A 292 2.72 -16.92 13.03
C LEU A 292 1.26 -16.85 13.50
N LYS A 293 0.97 -16.05 14.52
CA LYS A 293 -0.38 -15.89 15.06
C LYS A 293 -1.36 -15.31 14.02
N VAL A 294 -0.96 -14.30 13.24
CA VAL A 294 -1.86 -13.76 12.20
C VAL A 294 -2.08 -14.76 11.06
N LEU A 295 -1.06 -15.55 10.71
CA LEU A 295 -1.20 -16.62 9.74
C LEU A 295 -2.15 -17.71 10.25
N GLU A 296 -2.02 -18.14 11.50
CA GLU A 296 -2.93 -19.12 12.13
C GLU A 296 -4.39 -18.65 12.12
N GLN A 297 -4.62 -17.33 12.21
CA GLN A 297 -5.95 -16.71 12.15
C GLN A 297 -6.50 -16.48 10.72
N GLY A 298 -5.82 -17.00 9.70
CA GLY A 298 -6.34 -17.07 8.33
C GLY A 298 -5.78 -16.02 7.35
N ALA A 299 -4.78 -15.22 7.74
CA ALA A 299 -4.00 -14.46 6.77
C ALA A 299 -3.13 -15.40 5.91
N ASP A 300 -2.87 -15.01 4.67
CA ASP A 300 -2.01 -15.74 3.73
C ASP A 300 -0.56 -15.27 3.80
N PHE A 301 -0.33 -13.99 4.07
CA PHE A 301 1.01 -13.41 4.27
C PHE A 301 0.97 -12.20 5.20
N ILE A 302 2.16 -11.73 5.62
CA ILE A 302 2.31 -10.60 6.54
C ILE A 302 2.95 -9.40 5.87
N ILE A 303 2.50 -8.21 6.27
CA ILE A 303 2.97 -6.95 5.73
C ILE A 303 3.67 -6.17 6.85
N LEU A 304 4.98 -6.00 6.73
CA LEU A 304 5.82 -5.41 7.77
C LEU A 304 6.11 -3.94 7.50
N GLY A 305 5.67 -3.09 8.42
CA GLY A 305 5.97 -1.66 8.43
C GLY A 305 7.19 -1.32 9.28
N ARG A 306 6.97 -0.87 10.53
CA ARG A 306 8.05 -0.43 11.44
C ARG A 306 9.14 -1.48 11.65
N ALA A 307 8.78 -2.77 11.71
CA ALA A 307 9.76 -3.84 11.83
C ALA A 307 10.74 -3.86 10.65
N ALA A 308 10.26 -3.58 9.43
CA ALA A 308 11.09 -3.50 8.22
C ALA A 308 11.90 -2.20 8.11
N ILE A 309 11.48 -1.12 8.81
CA ILE A 309 12.30 0.09 9.01
C ILE A 309 13.49 -0.23 9.91
N LEU A 310 13.23 -0.91 11.03
CA LEU A 310 14.25 -1.23 12.02
C LEU A 310 15.17 -2.35 11.56
N HIS A 311 14.71 -3.27 10.71
CA HIS A 311 15.49 -4.41 10.23
C HIS A 311 15.27 -4.60 8.73
N HIS A 312 16.22 -4.13 7.93
CA HIS A 312 16.18 -4.32 6.47
C HIS A 312 16.18 -5.80 6.08
N ASP A 313 16.78 -6.63 6.92
CA ASP A 313 17.00 -8.07 6.78
C ASP A 313 16.09 -8.91 7.70
N TYR A 314 14.95 -8.36 8.13
CA TYR A 314 14.02 -9.03 9.04
C TYR A 314 13.74 -10.51 8.65
N PRO A 315 13.39 -10.86 7.39
CA PRO A 315 13.22 -12.25 6.99
C PRO A 315 14.44 -13.14 7.26
N LEU A 316 15.66 -12.68 6.98
CA LEU A 316 16.89 -13.43 7.27
C LEU A 316 17.12 -13.60 8.77
N GLN A 317 16.88 -12.55 9.57
CA GLN A 317 16.97 -12.63 11.02
C GLN A 317 16.01 -13.70 11.60
N VAL A 318 14.79 -13.78 11.07
CA VAL A 318 13.80 -14.81 11.45
C VAL A 318 14.20 -16.20 10.96
N HIS A 319 14.85 -16.29 9.80
CA HIS A 319 15.30 -17.56 9.24
C HIS A 319 16.38 -18.20 10.13
N ASP A 320 17.37 -17.40 10.50
CA ASP A 320 18.51 -17.83 11.32
C ASP A 320 18.11 -18.04 12.79
N ASN A 321 17.14 -17.26 13.28
CA ASN A 321 16.61 -17.36 14.63
C ASN A 321 15.07 -17.23 14.64
N PRO A 322 14.33 -18.35 14.72
CA PRO A 322 12.86 -18.32 14.81
C PRO A 322 12.30 -17.58 16.04
N LEU A 323 13.14 -17.31 17.05
CA LEU A 323 12.82 -16.52 18.24
C LEU A 323 13.46 -15.13 18.20
N PHE A 324 13.80 -14.63 17.01
CA PHE A 324 14.36 -13.30 16.79
C PHE A 324 13.53 -12.24 17.52
N LYS A 325 14.23 -11.41 18.29
CA LYS A 325 13.67 -10.28 19.00
C LYS A 325 14.12 -9.00 18.30
N PRO A 326 13.20 -8.28 17.63
CA PRO A 326 13.53 -7.00 17.01
C PRO A 326 14.01 -6.00 18.05
N VAL A 327 14.91 -5.09 17.65
CA VAL A 327 15.24 -3.91 18.46
C VAL A 327 13.99 -3.10 18.78
N THR A 328 14.01 -2.48 19.96
CA THR A 328 12.97 -1.56 20.42
C THR A 328 13.39 -0.12 20.20
N THR A 329 12.45 0.76 19.89
CA THR A 329 12.67 2.20 19.83
C THR A 329 12.73 2.81 21.24
N PRO A 330 13.45 3.92 21.46
CA PRO A 330 14.15 4.70 20.45
C PRO A 330 15.48 4.08 19.99
N VAL A 331 15.83 4.24 18.71
CA VAL A 331 17.12 3.84 18.12
C VAL A 331 17.93 5.06 17.68
N SER A 332 19.25 4.94 17.52
CA SER A 332 20.07 6.06 17.04
C SER A 332 19.85 6.34 15.55
N ARG A 333 20.09 7.58 15.12
CA ARG A 333 20.14 7.95 13.69
C ARG A 333 21.12 7.07 12.91
N GLU A 334 22.27 6.81 13.53
CA GLU A 334 23.32 5.95 12.95
C GLU A 334 22.85 4.49 12.79
N TYR A 335 22.02 3.97 13.70
CA TYR A 335 21.38 2.68 13.50
C TYR A 335 20.49 2.69 12.25
N LEU A 336 19.64 3.71 12.08
CA LEU A 336 18.74 3.81 10.93
C LEU A 336 19.49 3.92 9.59
N ARG A 337 20.60 4.65 9.53
CA ARG A 337 21.44 4.70 8.32
C ARG A 337 21.97 3.33 7.93
N ARG A 338 22.40 2.52 8.91
CA ARG A 338 22.80 1.12 8.67
C ARG A 338 21.64 0.24 8.19
N GLN A 339 20.40 0.61 8.49
CA GLN A 339 19.20 -0.03 7.92
C GLN A 339 18.82 0.52 6.54
N GLY A 340 19.65 1.36 5.92
CA GLY A 340 19.47 1.84 4.55
C GLY A 340 18.66 3.11 4.40
N LEU A 341 18.22 3.74 5.50
CA LEU A 341 17.52 5.03 5.45
C LEU A 341 18.49 6.15 5.04
N GLY A 342 18.11 6.94 4.04
CA GLY A 342 18.72 8.23 3.72
C GLY A 342 18.35 9.32 4.73
N GLU A 343 18.99 10.49 4.61
CA GLU A 343 18.84 11.57 5.61
C GLU A 343 17.40 12.06 5.75
N SER A 344 16.68 12.25 4.63
CA SER A 344 15.27 12.69 4.65
C SER A 344 14.39 11.71 5.44
N PHE A 345 14.61 10.41 5.27
CA PHE A 345 13.84 9.40 5.99
C PHE A 345 14.25 9.33 7.47
N VAL A 346 15.54 9.42 7.79
CA VAL A 346 16.00 9.50 9.19
C VAL A 346 15.38 10.71 9.90
N ASN A 347 15.32 11.88 9.24
CA ASN A 347 14.68 13.08 9.77
C ASN A 347 13.18 12.91 9.96
N TYR A 348 12.50 12.30 8.98
CA TYR A 348 11.08 11.97 9.10
C TYR A 348 10.81 11.07 10.31
N MET A 349 11.63 10.02 10.51
CA MET A 349 11.51 9.14 11.66
C MET A 349 11.82 9.84 12.98
N ALA A 350 12.74 10.80 13.01
CA ALA A 350 13.03 11.59 14.21
C ALA A 350 11.85 12.48 14.64
N GLY A 351 10.96 12.84 13.71
CA GLY A 351 9.71 13.53 14.05
C GLY A 351 8.68 12.65 14.78
N TRP A 352 8.88 11.33 14.83
CA TRP A 352 7.97 10.41 15.50
C TRP A 352 8.39 10.24 16.96
N SER A 353 7.50 10.67 17.87
CA SER A 353 7.76 10.62 19.31
C SER A 353 8.23 9.22 19.77
N GLY A 354 9.40 9.18 20.40
CA GLY A 354 10.01 7.96 20.94
C GLY A 354 10.60 7.00 19.89
N PHE A 355 10.71 7.39 18.61
CA PHE A 355 11.28 6.54 17.56
C PHE A 355 12.81 6.63 17.46
N VAL A 356 13.35 7.86 17.52
CA VAL A 356 14.80 8.12 17.45
C VAL A 356 15.30 8.65 18.78
N LYS A 357 16.50 8.22 19.18
CA LYS A 357 17.19 8.74 20.37
C LYS A 357 17.89 10.03 19.94
N ASP A 358 17.43 11.16 20.47
CA ASP A 358 18.01 12.49 20.25
C ASP A 358 19.47 12.57 20.70
#